data_AF-A0A364NCX3-F1
#
_entry.id   AF-A0A364NCX3-F1
#
_cell.length_a   1.000
_cell.length_b   1.000
_cell.length_c   1.000
_cell.angle_alpha   90.00
_cell.angle_beta   90.00
_cell.angle_gamma   90.00
#
_symmetry.space_group_name_H-M   'P 1'
#
loop_
_entity.id
_entity.type
_entity.pdbx_description
1 polymer ?
#
loop_
_entity_poly.entity_id
_entity_poly.type
_entity_poly.pdbx_seq_one_letter_code
_entity_poly.pdbx_strand_id
1 'polypeptide(L)'
;MATPGATKRLTREYASISKSPPPYITAHPSDRNILEWHYIITGPPDTPYEGGQYWGTLNFPPDYPFAPPAIRMHTPSGRFQPSSRLCLSISDFHPKSFNPAWEVSTILTGLLSFMTSDEITTGSVRASDAERKLFAQRTRWWNSTCGGTKTAASGNAAAGQRGNIVAGDGGAKFRHEWPDVEEENIKWMKEKNIDLATGLPRPKPTPAQQPACSPDVSGLRRRPGTSATVVQDAAQIARDAGQGWLSRNKWRVFFGCVMLYIMIARVLGDGAVTSSASTATPVYLTKEAGGVGDDHRVAADLEKPETVTQAIKISGAKRAFIYLVHHASDHLHGAEFEQDNIAPSDVGRTACNVIVSGAKNGQKIMYLYGPEMLSLHESIVRIGKAPHKDVKITNLGPEEMYKGHLGFGMPSSFVDYMVKNMGIKGPDNGNGEQFPHYEERVRNVSLYTGKPPRRLEAWVRLNKAVFDA
;
A
#
# COMPACT_ATOMS: atom_id res chain seq x y z
N MET A 1 0.67 33.10 15.56
CA MET A 1 2.04 33.62 15.79
C MET A 1 2.68 32.74 16.86
N ALA A 2 3.98 32.44 16.75
CA ALA A 2 4.69 31.64 17.75
C ALA A 2 4.72 32.35 19.11
N THR A 3 4.65 31.59 20.20
CA THR A 3 4.98 32.15 21.52
C THR A 3 6.47 32.49 21.60
N PRO A 4 6.89 33.44 22.45
CA PRO A 4 8.32 33.74 22.64
C PRO A 4 9.15 32.51 23.05
N GLY A 5 8.55 31.61 23.85
CA GLY A 5 9.15 30.35 24.25
C GLY A 5 9.38 29.40 23.06
N ALA A 6 8.37 29.22 22.20
CA ALA A 6 8.48 28.42 20.99
C ALA A 6 9.55 28.98 20.04
N THR A 7 9.56 30.29 19.82
CA THR A 7 10.60 30.95 18.99
C THR A 7 12.00 30.68 19.55
N LYS A 8 12.21 30.93 20.85
CA LYS A 8 13.52 30.70 21.50
C LYS A 8 13.97 29.23 21.39
N ARG A 9 13.04 28.29 21.59
CA ARG A 9 13.31 26.85 21.48
C ARG A 9 13.70 26.48 20.05
N LEU A 10 12.91 26.85 19.05
CA LEU A 10 13.16 26.52 17.65
C LEU A 10 14.44 27.17 17.11
N THR A 11 14.75 28.41 17.50
CA THR A 11 16.03 29.04 17.15
C THR A 11 17.23 28.26 17.70
N ARG A 12 17.15 27.76 18.95
CA ARG A 12 18.20 26.93 19.54
C ARG A 12 18.34 25.59 18.82
N GLU A 13 17.23 24.93 18.54
CA GLU A 13 17.24 23.66 17.80
C GLU A 13 17.80 23.82 16.39
N TYR A 14 17.53 24.96 15.73
CA TYR A 14 18.10 25.23 14.41
C TYR A 14 19.63 25.39 14.45
N ALA A 15 20.15 26.08 15.48
CA ALA A 15 21.59 26.15 15.70
C ALA A 15 22.20 24.76 16.00
N SER A 16 21.48 23.93 16.77
CA SER A 16 21.91 22.57 17.12
C SER A 16 22.00 21.66 15.88
N ILE A 17 20.92 21.58 15.10
CA ILE A 17 20.85 20.70 13.91
C ILE A 17 21.76 21.19 12.78
N SER A 18 21.95 22.51 12.63
CA SER A 18 22.90 23.07 11.65
C SER A 18 24.36 22.75 12.01
N LYS A 19 24.68 22.72 13.31
CA LYS A 19 26.04 22.37 13.79
C LYS A 19 26.32 20.87 13.71
N SER A 20 25.32 20.03 13.96
CA SER A 20 25.45 18.58 14.01
C SER A 20 24.22 17.90 13.38
N PRO A 21 24.10 17.92 12.05
CA PRO A 21 22.96 17.32 11.37
C PRO A 21 22.96 15.79 11.58
N PRO A 22 21.80 15.17 11.86
CA PRO A 22 21.69 13.71 11.86
C PRO A 22 22.04 13.13 10.49
N PRO A 23 22.54 11.88 10.43
CA PRO A 23 22.80 11.21 9.16
C PRO A 23 21.57 11.24 8.25
N TYR A 24 21.80 11.54 6.97
CA TYR A 24 20.78 11.59 5.92
C TYR A 24 19.69 12.65 6.09
N ILE A 25 19.81 13.58 7.04
CA ILE A 25 18.76 14.55 7.35
C ILE A 25 19.34 15.97 7.30
N THR A 26 18.69 16.83 6.52
CA THR A 26 18.92 18.28 6.52
C THR A 26 17.59 18.99 6.78
N ALA A 27 17.57 20.03 7.61
CA ALA A 27 16.36 20.80 7.87
C ALA A 27 16.65 22.26 8.25
N HIS A 28 15.71 23.15 7.94
CA HIS A 28 15.74 24.56 8.34
C HIS A 28 14.33 25.12 8.55
N PRO A 29 14.15 26.17 9.37
CA PRO A 29 12.91 26.94 9.40
C PRO A 29 12.71 27.69 8.08
N SER A 30 11.45 27.90 7.69
CA SER A 30 11.11 28.83 6.61
C SER A 30 11.41 30.26 7.05
N ASP A 31 11.96 31.07 6.13
CA ASP A 31 12.30 32.48 6.37
C ASP A 31 11.09 33.32 6.80
N ARG A 32 9.89 32.90 6.40
CA ARG A 32 8.64 33.64 6.66
C ARG A 32 7.97 33.25 7.96
N ASN A 33 8.24 32.05 8.46
CA ASN A 33 7.52 31.49 9.60
C ASN A 33 8.35 30.42 10.30
N ILE A 34 8.89 30.76 11.48
CA ILE A 34 9.68 29.82 12.29
C ILE A 34 8.91 28.56 12.73
N LEU A 35 7.56 28.59 12.72
CA LEU A 35 6.74 27.41 13.01
C LEU A 35 6.59 26.46 11.83
N GLU A 36 7.06 26.82 10.65
CA GLU A 36 7.11 25.96 9.49
C GLU A 36 8.56 25.63 9.20
N TRP A 37 8.91 24.35 9.25
CA TRP A 37 10.25 23.88 8.91
C TRP A 37 10.18 22.98 7.69
N HIS A 38 11.19 23.10 6.85
CA HIS A 38 11.42 22.22 5.73
C HIS A 38 12.52 21.24 6.06
N TYR A 39 12.36 20.00 5.61
CA TYR A 39 13.39 18.97 5.75
C TYR A 39 13.56 18.20 4.45
N ILE A 40 14.76 17.66 4.27
CA ILE A 40 15.10 16.68 3.25
C ILE A 40 15.68 15.46 3.95
N ILE A 41 15.10 14.30 3.66
CA ILE A 41 15.66 12.99 3.98
C ILE A 41 16.33 12.45 2.72
N THR A 42 17.63 12.17 2.78
CA THR A 42 18.31 11.36 1.76
C THR A 42 18.05 9.89 2.05
N GLY A 43 17.66 9.12 1.04
CA GLY A 43 17.43 7.68 1.23
C GLY A 43 18.71 6.95 1.65
N PRO A 44 18.74 6.27 2.82
CA PRO A 44 19.91 5.53 3.27
C PRO A 44 20.28 4.36 2.35
N PRO A 45 21.55 3.91 2.35
CA PRO A 45 21.95 2.70 1.65
C PRO A 45 21.21 1.48 2.20
N ASP A 46 21.13 0.43 1.37
CA ASP A 46 20.48 -0.85 1.73
C ASP A 46 18.97 -0.73 2.03
N THR A 47 18.35 0.38 1.60
CA THR A 47 16.90 0.59 1.66
C THR A 47 16.34 0.76 0.26
N PRO A 48 15.04 0.50 0.02
CA PRO A 48 14.43 0.78 -1.28
C PRO A 48 14.36 2.29 -1.63
N TYR A 49 14.79 3.15 -0.71
CA TYR A 49 14.82 4.60 -0.84
C TYR A 49 16.18 5.14 -1.28
N GLU A 50 17.21 4.29 -1.31
CA GLU A 50 18.61 4.67 -1.55
C GLU A 50 18.77 5.65 -2.73
N GLY A 51 19.51 6.73 -2.48
CA GLY A 51 19.78 7.78 -3.49
C GLY A 51 18.60 8.74 -3.73
N GLY A 52 17.44 8.49 -3.15
CA GLY A 52 16.29 9.40 -3.17
C GLY A 52 16.50 10.66 -2.31
N GLN A 53 15.74 11.71 -2.62
CA GLN A 53 15.74 13.02 -1.94
C GLN A 53 14.30 13.39 -1.55
N TYR A 54 13.91 13.10 -0.31
CA TYR A 54 12.53 13.20 0.15
C TYR A 54 12.31 14.47 0.95
N TRP A 55 11.69 15.45 0.31
CA TRP A 55 11.33 16.74 0.91
C TRP A 55 10.00 16.65 1.66
N GLY A 56 9.92 17.31 2.80
CA GLY A 56 8.71 17.44 3.60
C GLY A 56 8.69 18.69 4.46
N THR A 57 7.66 18.80 5.30
CA THR A 57 7.45 19.89 6.25
C THR A 57 7.10 19.39 7.65
N LEU A 58 7.57 20.14 8.64
CA LEU A 58 7.06 20.12 10.01
C LEU A 58 6.30 21.42 10.26
N ASN A 59 5.07 21.32 10.75
CA ASN A 59 4.30 22.49 11.19
C ASN A 59 4.12 22.44 12.70
N PHE A 60 4.85 23.30 13.40
CA PHE A 60 4.83 23.41 14.86
C PHE A 60 3.61 24.21 15.34
N PRO A 61 2.98 23.80 16.45
CA PRO A 61 1.97 24.62 17.08
C PRO A 61 2.60 25.81 17.82
N PRO A 62 1.86 26.90 18.08
CA PRO A 62 2.40 28.10 18.75
C PRO A 62 3.03 27.86 20.12
N ASP A 63 2.60 26.80 20.82
CA ASP A 63 3.01 26.37 22.16
C ASP A 63 4.06 25.25 22.15
N TYR A 64 4.69 24.95 21.00
CA TYR A 64 5.86 24.07 20.95
C TYR A 64 6.92 24.49 22.00
N PRO A 65 7.51 23.56 22.78
CA PRO A 65 7.52 22.10 22.63
C PRO A 65 6.46 21.35 23.46
N PHE A 66 5.43 22.01 23.97
CA PHE A 66 4.40 21.33 24.79
C PHE A 66 3.37 20.56 23.96
N ALA A 67 3.33 20.79 22.65
CA ALA A 67 2.58 20.00 21.70
C ALA A 67 3.44 19.66 20.46
N PRO A 68 3.28 18.45 19.89
CA PRO A 68 4.06 17.98 18.74
C PRO A 68 3.72 18.71 17.43
N PRO A 69 4.62 18.70 16.43
CA PRO A 69 4.33 19.22 15.10
C PRO A 69 3.45 18.27 14.27
N ALA A 70 2.76 18.84 13.28
CA ALA A 70 2.23 18.08 12.16
C ALA A 70 3.36 17.71 11.19
N ILE A 71 3.41 16.47 10.73
CA ILE A 71 4.46 15.96 9.83
C ILE A 71 3.86 15.65 8.46
N ARG A 72 4.51 16.09 7.38
CA ARG A 72 4.11 15.81 5.99
C ARG A 72 5.33 15.54 5.12
N MET A 73 5.25 14.52 4.26
CA MET A 73 6.20 14.32 3.16
C MET A 73 5.57 14.77 1.85
N HIS A 74 6.26 15.59 1.07
CA HIS A 74 5.76 16.14 -0.20
C HIS A 74 6.26 15.37 -1.42
N THR A 75 7.48 14.86 -1.35
CA THR A 75 8.03 14.02 -2.42
C THR A 75 7.38 12.64 -2.40
N PRO A 76 6.85 12.14 -3.53
CA PRO A 76 6.36 10.77 -3.64
C PRO A 76 7.45 9.75 -3.29
N SER A 77 7.18 8.92 -2.28
CA SER A 77 8.12 7.91 -1.80
C SER A 77 7.65 6.48 -1.98
N GLY A 78 6.37 6.27 -2.29
CA GLY A 78 5.73 4.95 -2.18
C GLY A 78 5.58 4.46 -0.72
N ARG A 79 5.86 5.32 0.26
CA ARG A 79 5.68 5.06 1.70
C ARG A 79 4.60 5.92 2.31
N PHE A 80 4.58 7.21 1.95
CA PHE A 80 3.63 8.18 2.46
C PHE A 80 2.88 8.86 1.33
N GLN A 81 1.59 9.12 1.54
CA GLN A 81 0.76 9.91 0.66
C GLN A 81 1.28 11.35 0.66
N PRO A 82 1.65 11.91 -0.52
CA PRO A 82 2.19 13.26 -0.61
C PRO A 82 1.30 14.32 0.06
N SER A 83 1.93 15.21 0.82
CA SER A 83 1.32 16.35 1.53
C SER A 83 0.22 15.99 2.54
N SER A 84 0.06 14.71 2.87
CA SER A 84 -0.88 14.25 3.89
C SER A 84 -0.22 14.26 5.27
N ARG A 85 -1.01 14.54 6.31
CA ARG A 85 -0.53 14.47 7.70
C ARG A 85 -0.22 13.02 8.07
N LEU A 86 0.93 12.80 8.68
CA LEU A 86 1.40 11.49 9.10
C LEU A 86 1.15 11.29 10.59
N CYS A 87 0.53 10.17 10.97
CA CYS A 87 0.22 9.84 12.35
C CYS A 87 1.33 9.00 12.98
N LEU A 88 2.29 9.65 13.63
CA LEU A 88 3.38 9.00 14.36
C LEU A 88 3.27 9.33 15.84
N SER A 89 3.82 8.51 16.74
CA SER A 89 3.87 8.79 18.19
C SER A 89 4.54 10.14 18.54
N ILE A 90 5.32 10.68 17.61
CA ILE A 90 6.03 11.97 17.65
C ILE A 90 5.26 13.13 16.96
N SER A 91 4.04 12.89 16.46
CA SER A 91 3.24 13.85 15.67
C SER A 91 2.03 14.41 16.44
N ASP A 92 1.42 15.46 15.89
CA ASP A 92 0.22 16.14 16.37
C ASP A 92 -1.02 15.25 16.62
N PHE A 93 -1.04 14.01 16.11
CA PHE A 93 -2.07 13.03 16.44
C PHE A 93 -1.96 12.48 17.87
N HIS A 94 -0.77 12.50 18.47
CA HIS A 94 -0.51 11.89 19.77
C HIS A 94 0.15 12.87 20.76
N PRO A 95 -0.53 13.97 21.15
CA PRO A 95 0.04 14.97 22.05
C PRO A 95 0.42 14.43 23.42
N LYS A 96 -0.25 13.36 23.90
CA LYS A 96 0.03 12.74 25.21
C LYS A 96 1.30 11.89 25.23
N SER A 97 1.74 11.35 24.09
CA SER A 97 2.98 10.57 24.00
C SER A 97 4.20 11.40 23.61
N PHE A 98 3.99 12.66 23.24
CA PHE A 98 5.08 13.54 22.86
C PHE A 98 5.88 13.98 24.08
N ASN A 99 7.20 13.81 24.01
CA ASN A 99 8.10 14.30 25.04
C ASN A 99 8.62 15.70 24.64
N PRO A 100 8.35 16.77 25.42
CA PRO A 100 8.85 18.12 25.14
C PRO A 100 10.39 18.24 25.07
N ALA A 101 11.13 17.24 25.56
CA ALA A 101 12.58 17.17 25.43
C ALA A 101 13.05 16.75 24.03
N TRP A 102 12.21 16.12 23.21
CA TRP A 102 12.57 15.77 21.84
C TRP A 102 12.75 17.03 20.99
N GLU A 103 13.87 17.09 20.28
CA GLU A 103 14.20 18.16 19.34
C GLU A 103 13.87 17.74 17.90
N VAL A 104 13.88 18.69 16.95
CA VAL A 104 13.64 18.47 15.51
C VAL A 104 14.48 17.32 14.98
N SER A 105 15.75 17.22 15.40
CA SER A 105 16.66 16.14 15.03
C SER A 105 16.12 14.76 15.41
N THR A 106 15.54 14.64 16.61
CA THR A 106 14.94 13.40 17.12
C THR A 106 13.66 13.07 16.38
N ILE A 107 12.82 14.07 16.11
CA ILE A 107 11.57 13.91 15.35
C ILE A 107 11.87 13.39 13.94
N LEU A 108 12.82 14.01 13.24
CA LEU A 108 13.18 13.59 11.88
C LEU A 108 13.88 12.23 11.84
N THR A 109 14.69 11.90 12.85
CA THR A 109 15.28 10.56 13.00
C THR A 109 14.20 9.50 13.21
N GLY A 110 13.19 9.79 14.04
CA GLY A 110 12.03 8.91 14.23
C GLY A 110 11.21 8.75 12.94
N LEU A 111 11.02 9.83 12.18
CA LEU A 111 10.36 9.77 10.86
C LEU A 111 11.14 8.89 9.87
N LEU A 112 12.46 9.04 9.80
CA LEU A 112 13.31 8.21 8.95
C LEU A 112 13.23 6.73 9.35
N SER A 113 13.33 6.43 10.65
CA SER A 113 13.18 5.08 11.17
C SER A 113 11.84 4.46 10.79
N PHE A 114 10.74 5.22 10.93
CA PHE A 114 9.42 4.77 10.51
C PHE A 114 9.31 4.59 8.99
N MET A 115 9.94 5.49 8.21
CA MET A 115 9.97 5.42 6.75
C MET A 115 10.60 4.11 6.27
N THR A 116 11.66 3.64 6.93
CA THR A 116 12.37 2.39 6.60
C THR A 116 11.76 1.13 7.21
N SER A 117 10.68 1.25 7.99
CA SER A 117 9.93 0.13 8.53
C SER A 117 8.71 -0.23 7.67
N ASP A 118 8.06 -1.34 7.99
CA ASP A 118 6.84 -1.81 7.33
C ASP A 118 5.54 -1.46 8.09
N GLU A 119 5.63 -0.70 9.19
CA GLU A 119 4.47 -0.32 10.00
C GLU A 119 3.48 0.56 9.21
N ILE A 120 2.17 0.38 9.35
CA ILE A 120 1.18 1.20 8.64
C ILE A 120 0.54 2.20 9.60
N THR A 121 0.47 3.45 9.17
CA THR A 121 -0.23 4.51 9.90
C THR A 121 -1.03 5.42 8.95
N THR A 122 -1.85 6.31 9.49
CA THR A 122 -2.55 7.35 8.72
C THR A 122 -1.57 8.13 7.85
N GLY A 123 -1.88 8.21 6.56
CA GLY A 123 -1.02 8.82 5.55
C GLY A 123 0.00 7.87 4.93
N SER A 124 0.06 6.60 5.32
CA SER A 124 0.89 5.60 4.64
C SER A 124 0.26 5.14 3.32
N VAL A 125 1.10 4.76 2.35
CA VAL A 125 0.71 4.07 1.12
C VAL A 125 1.48 2.77 0.98
N ARG A 126 0.95 1.83 0.20
CA ARG A 126 1.61 0.56 -0.10
C ARG A 126 2.17 0.59 -1.52
N ALA A 127 3.48 0.46 -1.62
CA ALA A 127 4.21 0.24 -2.87
C ALA A 127 5.25 -0.85 -2.61
N SER A 128 5.50 -1.68 -3.61
CA SER A 128 6.57 -2.67 -3.59
C SER A 128 7.94 -2.00 -3.53
N ASP A 129 8.97 -2.73 -3.12
CA ASP A 129 10.35 -2.22 -3.11
C ASP A 129 10.83 -1.81 -4.51
N ALA A 130 10.38 -2.51 -5.55
CA ALA A 130 10.65 -2.13 -6.92
C ALA A 130 10.05 -0.76 -7.26
N GLU A 131 8.81 -0.50 -6.85
CA GLU A 131 8.15 0.80 -7.06
C GLU A 131 8.81 1.91 -6.23
N ARG A 132 9.17 1.64 -4.97
CA ARG A 132 9.90 2.58 -4.10
C ARG A 132 11.25 2.98 -4.72
N LYS A 133 11.99 2.03 -5.30
CA LYS A 133 13.23 2.31 -6.05
C LYS A 133 12.99 3.17 -7.29
N LEU A 134 11.88 2.95 -8.01
CA LEU A 134 11.49 3.81 -9.14
C LEU A 134 11.13 5.23 -8.68
N PHE A 135 10.46 5.37 -7.54
CA PHE A 135 10.22 6.68 -6.93
C PHE A 135 11.53 7.37 -6.54
N ALA A 136 12.47 6.66 -5.90
CA ALA A 136 13.77 7.16 -5.50
C ALA A 136 14.56 7.81 -6.66
N GLN A 137 14.53 7.19 -7.84
CA GLN A 137 15.21 7.71 -9.04
C GLN A 137 14.62 9.04 -9.56
N ARG A 138 13.39 9.38 -9.18
CA ARG A 138 12.64 10.53 -9.71
C ARG A 138 12.52 11.69 -8.72
N THR A 139 12.95 11.52 -7.47
CA THR A 139 12.70 12.49 -6.40
C THR A 139 13.30 13.86 -6.68
N ARG A 140 14.53 13.93 -7.19
CA ARG A 140 15.22 15.21 -7.49
C ARG A 140 14.47 15.99 -8.57
N TRP A 141 14.11 15.32 -9.66
CA TRP A 141 13.26 15.89 -10.70
C TRP A 141 11.91 16.34 -10.15
N TRP A 142 11.27 15.52 -9.32
CA TRP A 142 10.01 15.87 -8.69
C TRP A 142 10.13 17.11 -7.82
N ASN A 143 11.17 17.23 -7.00
CA ASN A 143 11.35 18.40 -6.13
C ASN A 143 11.52 19.68 -6.95
N SER A 144 12.32 19.64 -8.02
CA SER A 144 12.57 20.78 -8.89
C SER A 144 11.37 21.19 -9.74
N THR A 145 10.47 20.26 -10.10
CA THR A 145 9.43 20.49 -11.12
C THR A 145 8.00 20.22 -10.66
N CYS A 146 7.82 19.59 -9.50
CA CYS A 146 6.56 19.08 -8.98
C CYS A 146 5.78 18.18 -9.97
N GLY A 147 6.52 17.35 -10.73
CA GLY A 147 5.92 16.42 -11.70
C GLY A 147 5.92 16.89 -13.15
N GLY A 148 6.66 17.96 -13.47
CA GLY A 148 6.85 18.49 -14.82
C GLY A 148 6.42 19.96 -14.96
N THR A 149 7.07 20.69 -15.86
CA THR A 149 6.75 22.10 -16.16
C THR A 149 5.51 22.24 -17.02
N LYS A 150 4.43 22.84 -16.51
CA LYS A 150 3.47 23.54 -17.37
C LYS A 150 4.03 24.93 -17.68
N THR A 151 4.49 25.13 -18.91
CA THR A 151 4.77 26.49 -19.41
C THR A 151 3.48 27.31 -19.47
N ALA A 152 3.58 28.52 -18.91
CA ALA A 152 2.74 29.70 -19.05
C ALA A 152 1.40 29.77 -18.30
N ALA A 153 1.38 30.72 -17.35
CA ALA A 153 0.27 31.59 -16.97
C ALA A 153 -1.14 31.23 -17.49
N SER A 154 -1.96 30.71 -16.59
CA SER A 154 -3.42 30.78 -16.69
C SER A 154 -3.94 31.08 -15.29
N GLY A 155 -4.46 32.29 -15.12
CA GLY A 155 -5.03 32.78 -13.87
C GLY A 155 -6.14 31.88 -13.32
N ASN A 156 -6.40 32.09 -12.02
CA ASN A 156 -7.42 31.47 -11.18
C ASN A 156 -7.07 30.09 -10.62
N ALA A 157 -6.07 30.05 -9.74
CA ALA A 157 -6.04 29.05 -8.69
C ALA A 157 -7.13 29.38 -7.66
N ALA A 158 -8.11 28.47 -7.52
CA ALA A 158 -9.13 28.55 -6.49
C ALA A 158 -8.45 28.56 -5.11
N ALA A 159 -8.67 29.65 -4.37
CA ALA A 159 -8.23 29.80 -2.99
C ALA A 159 -9.00 28.79 -2.11
N GLY A 160 -8.35 27.68 -1.75
CA GLY A 160 -9.02 26.63 -0.99
C GLY A 160 -8.12 25.55 -0.42
N GLN A 161 -6.95 25.91 0.13
CA GLN A 161 -6.20 25.22 1.21
C GLN A 161 -4.79 25.82 1.27
N ARG A 162 -4.55 26.74 2.22
CA ARG A 162 -3.21 27.31 2.43
C ARG A 162 -2.25 26.21 2.88
N GLY A 163 -1.25 25.89 2.06
CA GLY A 163 -0.11 25.03 2.45
C GLY A 163 0.09 23.74 1.65
N ASN A 164 -0.86 23.33 0.81
CA ASN A 164 -0.68 22.11 0.02
C ASN A 164 0.13 22.37 -1.24
N ILE A 165 1.26 21.66 -1.40
CA ILE A 165 2.03 21.61 -2.65
C ILE A 165 1.19 20.93 -3.71
N VAL A 166 0.95 21.65 -4.81
CA VAL A 166 0.08 21.21 -5.91
C VAL A 166 0.96 20.62 -7.00
N ALA A 167 0.68 19.38 -7.41
CA ALA A 167 1.34 18.76 -8.55
C ALA A 167 1.24 19.68 -9.78
N GLY A 168 2.39 20.03 -10.37
CA GLY A 168 2.49 20.94 -11.50
C GLY A 168 2.53 22.43 -11.17
N ASP A 169 2.72 22.82 -9.90
CA ASP A 169 3.10 24.21 -9.52
C ASP A 169 4.53 24.58 -9.94
N GLY A 170 5.19 23.67 -10.66
CA GLY A 170 6.53 23.82 -11.16
C GLY A 170 7.59 23.80 -10.07
N GLY A 171 7.34 23.26 -8.87
CA GLY A 171 8.35 23.15 -7.80
C GLY A 171 8.71 24.48 -7.15
N ALA A 172 7.87 25.51 -7.31
CA ALA A 172 8.18 26.88 -6.90
C ALA A 172 8.52 27.00 -5.40
N LYS A 173 7.78 26.29 -4.54
CA LYS A 173 8.04 26.30 -3.10
C LYS A 173 9.36 25.60 -2.75
N PHE A 174 9.67 24.46 -3.38
CA PHE A 174 10.94 23.77 -3.16
C PHE A 174 12.14 24.66 -3.52
N ARG A 175 12.09 25.32 -4.69
CA ARG A 175 13.15 26.24 -5.13
C ARG A 175 13.35 27.44 -4.23
N HIS A 176 12.26 27.95 -3.66
CA HIS A 176 12.34 29.09 -2.75
C HIS A 176 13.02 28.70 -1.44
N GLU A 177 12.65 27.55 -0.89
CA GLU A 177 13.16 27.08 0.41
C GLU A 177 14.55 26.43 0.28
N TRP A 178 14.88 25.84 -0.88
CA TRP A 178 16.13 25.11 -1.12
C TRP A 178 16.86 25.53 -2.41
N PRO A 179 17.32 26.80 -2.53
CA PRO A 179 17.96 27.29 -3.75
C PRO A 179 19.27 26.54 -4.09
N ASP A 180 20.09 26.22 -3.10
CA ASP A 180 21.38 25.53 -3.33
C ASP A 180 21.15 24.07 -3.76
N VAL A 181 20.22 23.38 -3.10
CA VAL A 181 19.85 21.99 -3.45
C VAL A 181 19.18 21.93 -4.82
N GLU A 182 18.43 22.97 -5.21
CA GLU A 182 17.92 23.09 -6.57
C GLU A 182 19.05 23.18 -7.59
N GLU A 183 20.07 24.00 -7.33
CA GLU A 183 21.22 24.10 -8.24
C GLU A 183 21.90 22.73 -8.42
N GLU A 184 22.09 21.98 -7.33
CA GLU A 184 22.60 20.61 -7.36
C GLU A 184 21.68 19.66 -8.13
N ASN A 185 20.37 19.74 -7.92
CA ASN A 185 19.39 18.91 -8.63
C ASN A 185 19.43 19.18 -10.14
N ILE A 186 19.58 20.44 -10.55
CA ILE A 186 19.71 20.82 -11.97
C ILE A 186 21.03 20.29 -12.56
N LYS A 187 22.15 20.39 -11.84
CA LYS A 187 23.43 19.79 -12.27
C LYS A 187 23.30 18.28 -12.45
N TRP A 188 22.74 17.59 -11.45
CA TRP A 188 22.51 16.15 -11.47
C TRP A 188 21.60 15.71 -12.65
N MET A 189 20.51 16.44 -12.90
CA MET A 189 19.62 16.14 -14.03
C MET A 189 20.31 16.33 -15.39
N LYS A 190 21.17 17.35 -15.53
CA LYS A 190 21.98 17.55 -16.75
C LYS A 190 22.97 16.40 -16.94
N GLU A 191 23.70 16.02 -15.90
CA GLU A 191 24.67 14.91 -15.93
C GLU A 191 24.02 13.57 -16.28
N LYS A 192 22.84 13.29 -15.72
CA LYS A 192 22.07 12.07 -16.00
C LYS A 192 21.25 12.15 -17.30
N ASN A 193 21.36 13.25 -18.06
CA ASN A 193 20.60 13.52 -19.28
C ASN A 193 19.08 13.36 -19.10
N ILE A 194 18.54 13.80 -17.97
CA ILE A 194 17.12 13.73 -17.65
C ILE A 194 16.39 14.89 -18.35
N ASP A 195 15.23 14.60 -18.91
CA ASP A 195 14.30 15.59 -19.44
C ASP A 195 13.51 16.24 -18.29
N LEU A 196 13.53 17.57 -18.21
CA LEU A 196 12.84 18.34 -17.19
C LEU A 196 11.31 18.25 -17.32
N ALA A 197 10.78 18.03 -18.53
CA ALA A 197 9.35 17.93 -18.75
C ALA A 197 8.79 16.59 -18.25
N THR A 198 9.49 15.49 -18.55
CA THR A 198 8.99 14.13 -18.32
C THR A 198 9.64 13.41 -17.13
N GLY A 199 10.81 13.88 -16.68
CA GLY A 199 11.62 13.22 -15.65
C GLY A 199 12.25 11.91 -16.12
N LEU A 200 12.29 11.68 -17.43
CA LEU A 200 12.86 10.47 -18.04
C LEU A 200 14.23 10.77 -18.66
N PRO A 201 15.14 9.78 -18.72
CA PRO A 201 16.39 9.93 -19.47
C PRO A 201 16.09 10.20 -20.95
N ARG A 202 16.73 11.22 -21.53
CA ARG A 202 16.65 11.46 -22.97
C ARG A 202 17.40 10.36 -23.73
N PRO A 203 16.88 9.89 -24.86
CA PRO A 203 17.63 9.00 -25.73
C PRO A 203 18.95 9.68 -26.12
N LYS A 204 20.06 8.94 -26.05
CA LYS A 204 21.35 9.44 -26.55
C LYS A 204 21.19 9.75 -28.04
N PRO A 205 21.68 10.89 -28.54
CA PRO A 205 21.64 11.16 -29.97
C PRO A 205 22.44 10.08 -30.70
N THR A 206 21.75 9.25 -31.47
CA THR A 206 22.38 8.31 -32.40
C THR A 206 23.08 9.12 -33.49
N PRO A 207 24.36 8.88 -33.80
CA PRO A 207 25.05 9.59 -34.88
C PRO A 207 24.62 9.02 -36.23
N ALA A 208 23.38 9.33 -36.65
CA ALA A 208 22.90 9.32 -38.05
C ALA A 208 21.37 9.46 -38.05
N GLN A 209 20.87 10.68 -38.22
CA GLN A 209 19.73 10.99 -39.09
C GLN A 209 19.56 12.51 -39.16
N GLN A 210 19.94 13.07 -40.30
CA GLN A 210 19.62 14.43 -40.74
C GLN A 210 18.09 14.59 -40.90
N PRO A 211 17.56 15.83 -40.85
CA PRO A 211 16.14 16.07 -40.62
C PRO A 211 15.32 15.75 -41.86
N ALA A 212 14.37 14.83 -41.73
CA ALA A 212 13.31 14.69 -42.71
C ALA A 212 12.27 15.79 -42.48
N CYS A 213 12.35 16.84 -43.30
CA CYS A 213 11.26 17.78 -43.52
C CYS A 213 10.01 17.02 -43.99
N SER A 214 8.88 17.25 -43.33
CA SER A 214 7.55 17.17 -43.94
C SER A 214 6.62 18.12 -43.19
N PRO A 215 6.08 19.16 -43.84
CA PRO A 215 5.12 20.05 -43.23
C PRO A 215 3.72 19.54 -43.56
N ASP A 216 3.18 18.61 -42.77
CA ASP A 216 1.73 18.35 -42.83
C ASP A 216 1.24 17.58 -41.60
N VAL A 217 1.02 18.30 -40.51
CA VAL A 217 -0.06 18.04 -39.52
C VAL A 217 -0.25 19.29 -38.65
N SER A 218 -0.41 20.43 -39.31
CA SER A 218 -1.06 21.60 -38.72
C SER A 218 -2.57 21.45 -38.85
N GLY A 219 -3.15 20.54 -38.07
CA GLY A 219 -4.58 20.28 -38.11
C GLY A 219 -4.98 19.16 -37.19
N LEU A 220 -5.04 19.43 -35.87
CA LEU A 220 -5.98 18.85 -34.90
C LEU A 220 -5.70 19.46 -33.50
N ARG A 221 -6.17 20.69 -33.32
CA ARG A 221 -6.47 21.34 -32.02
C ARG A 221 -7.99 21.60 -32.11
N ARG A 222 -8.90 21.25 -31.20
CA ARG A 222 -8.96 21.00 -29.75
C ARG A 222 -10.17 20.05 -29.49
N ARG A 223 -10.44 19.44 -28.32
CA ARG A 223 -10.87 20.04 -27.03
C ARG A 223 -11.08 18.95 -25.93
N PRO A 224 -11.45 19.24 -24.66
CA PRO A 224 -10.66 18.92 -23.47
C PRO A 224 -11.36 17.94 -22.48
N GLY A 225 -10.60 17.28 -21.61
CA GLY A 225 -11.21 16.50 -20.52
C GLY A 225 -10.22 15.87 -19.54
N THR A 226 -10.34 16.27 -18.29
CA THR A 226 -9.93 15.57 -17.05
C THR A 226 -8.44 15.28 -16.82
N SER A 227 -7.84 16.17 -16.04
CA SER A 227 -6.57 16.01 -15.33
C SER A 227 -6.68 15.02 -14.15
N ALA A 228 -6.16 13.80 -14.33
CA ALA A 228 -5.77 12.87 -13.25
C ALA A 228 -4.83 11.72 -13.69
N THR A 229 -4.48 11.58 -14.98
CA THR A 229 -3.92 10.32 -15.51
C THR A 229 -2.42 10.33 -15.85
N VAL A 230 -1.73 11.48 -15.84
CA VAL A 230 -0.35 11.56 -16.37
C VAL A 230 0.68 10.78 -15.53
N VAL A 231 0.45 10.60 -14.23
CA VAL A 231 1.34 9.80 -13.36
C VAL A 231 1.16 8.29 -13.58
N GLN A 232 -0.04 7.86 -14.01
CA GLN A 232 -0.30 6.45 -14.35
C GLN A 232 0.18 6.12 -15.77
N ASP A 233 0.03 7.04 -16.73
CA ASP A 233 0.43 6.81 -18.13
C ASP A 233 1.94 6.75 -18.31
N ALA A 234 2.74 7.56 -17.60
CA ALA A 234 4.21 7.49 -17.74
C ALA A 234 4.82 6.19 -17.18
N ALA A 235 4.24 5.63 -16.12
CA ALA A 235 4.62 4.32 -15.57
C ALA A 235 4.22 3.16 -16.51
N GLN A 236 3.12 3.33 -17.25
CA GLN A 236 2.65 2.38 -18.26
C GLN A 236 3.48 2.47 -19.56
N ILE A 237 3.80 3.68 -20.02
CA ILE A 237 4.62 3.94 -21.22
C ILE A 237 6.09 3.50 -21.02
N ALA A 238 6.63 3.65 -19.80
CA ALA A 238 7.95 3.11 -19.44
C ALA A 238 7.97 1.57 -19.32
N ARG A 239 6.84 0.93 -19.00
CA ARG A 239 6.71 -0.54 -19.04
C ARG A 239 6.76 -1.09 -20.48
N ASP A 240 6.30 -0.31 -21.47
CA ASP A 240 6.22 -0.73 -22.87
C ASP A 240 7.49 -0.46 -23.69
N ALA A 241 8.33 0.51 -23.30
CA ALA A 241 9.50 0.94 -24.07
C ALA A 241 10.76 0.06 -23.94
N GLY A 242 10.75 -1.00 -23.12
CA GLY A 242 11.96 -1.79 -22.80
C GLY A 242 11.85 -3.31 -22.98
N GLN A 243 10.72 -3.83 -23.47
CA GLN A 243 10.46 -5.27 -23.50
C GLN A 243 10.84 -5.86 -24.87
N GLY A 244 12.04 -6.44 -24.99
CA GLY A 244 12.47 -7.18 -26.17
C GLY A 244 11.53 -8.35 -26.50
N TRP A 245 11.57 -8.85 -27.74
CA TRP A 245 10.66 -9.92 -28.22
C TRP A 245 10.62 -11.15 -27.28
N LEU A 246 11.78 -11.52 -26.69
CA LEU A 246 11.86 -12.59 -25.70
C LEU A 246 11.10 -12.28 -24.39
N SER A 247 11.07 -11.04 -23.90
CA SER A 247 10.38 -10.72 -22.64
C SER A 247 8.87 -10.65 -22.83
N ARG A 248 8.40 -10.21 -24.00
CA ARG A 248 6.98 -10.24 -24.39
C ARG A 248 6.47 -11.68 -24.58
N ASN A 249 7.34 -12.56 -25.07
CA ASN A 249 7.00 -13.96 -25.31
C ASN A 249 7.55 -14.91 -24.24
N LYS A 250 8.02 -14.42 -23.09
CA LYS A 250 8.72 -15.23 -22.08
C LYS A 250 7.91 -16.43 -21.61
N TRP A 251 6.59 -16.28 -21.50
CA TRP A 251 5.68 -17.38 -21.16
C TRP A 251 5.52 -18.36 -22.32
N ARG A 252 5.48 -17.91 -23.57
CA ARG A 252 5.43 -18.79 -24.74
C ARG A 252 6.72 -19.60 -24.92
N VAL A 253 7.88 -18.95 -24.68
CA VAL A 253 9.19 -19.62 -24.68
C VAL A 253 9.27 -20.60 -23.52
N PHE A 254 8.87 -20.19 -22.31
CA PHE A 254 8.83 -21.07 -21.13
C PHE A 254 7.93 -22.29 -21.35
N PHE A 255 6.68 -22.10 -21.82
CA PHE A 255 5.79 -23.20 -22.13
C PHE A 255 6.31 -24.08 -23.27
N GLY A 256 6.96 -23.50 -24.28
CA GLY A 256 7.64 -24.26 -25.34
C GLY A 256 8.78 -25.12 -24.80
N CYS A 257 9.63 -24.56 -23.92
CA CYS A 257 10.71 -25.29 -23.26
C CYS A 257 10.18 -26.38 -22.32
N VAL A 258 9.09 -26.13 -21.58
CA VAL A 258 8.44 -27.11 -20.71
C VAL A 258 7.80 -28.24 -21.52
N MET A 259 7.14 -27.93 -22.64
CA MET A 259 6.60 -28.96 -23.55
C MET A 259 7.71 -29.79 -24.19
N LEU A 260 8.80 -29.16 -24.63
CA LEU A 260 9.98 -29.85 -25.16
C LEU A 260 10.63 -30.73 -24.09
N TYR A 261 10.75 -30.24 -22.85
CA TYR A 261 11.24 -31.01 -21.71
C TYR A 261 10.34 -32.20 -21.40
N ILE A 262 9.01 -32.03 -21.39
CA ILE A 262 8.06 -33.13 -21.16
C ILE A 262 8.14 -34.17 -22.29
N MET A 263 8.32 -33.74 -23.54
CA MET A 263 8.52 -34.65 -24.68
C MET A 263 9.82 -35.45 -24.52
N ILE A 264 10.93 -34.78 -24.20
CA ILE A 264 12.23 -35.42 -23.98
C ILE A 264 12.18 -36.34 -22.75
N ALA A 265 11.59 -35.89 -21.65
CA ALA A 265 11.42 -36.67 -20.42
C ALA A 265 10.47 -37.85 -20.59
N ARG A 266 9.53 -37.82 -21.54
CA ARG A 266 8.69 -38.98 -21.90
C ARG A 266 9.37 -39.95 -22.85
N VAL A 267 10.31 -39.49 -23.67
CA VAL A 267 11.13 -40.36 -24.53
C VAL A 267 12.29 -41.00 -23.76
N LEU A 268 12.80 -40.33 -22.72
CA LEU A 268 13.95 -40.78 -21.94
C LEU A 268 13.59 -41.31 -20.53
N GLY A 269 12.31 -41.27 -20.14
CA GLY A 269 11.86 -41.46 -18.75
C GLY A 269 11.34 -42.84 -18.34
N ASP A 270 11.48 -43.87 -19.17
CA ASP A 270 11.41 -45.25 -18.67
C ASP A 270 12.78 -45.61 -18.06
N GLY A 271 13.03 -45.14 -16.83
CA GLY A 271 14.25 -45.50 -16.12
C GLY A 271 14.61 -44.61 -14.94
N ALA A 272 14.36 -45.15 -13.75
CA ALA A 272 15.15 -44.94 -12.53
C ALA A 272 15.20 -43.52 -11.93
N VAL A 273 14.40 -43.33 -10.88
CA VAL A 273 14.67 -42.37 -9.81
C VAL A 273 15.65 -43.01 -8.83
N THR A 274 16.89 -42.51 -8.72
CA THR A 274 17.69 -42.60 -7.48
C THR A 274 18.59 -41.37 -7.27
N SER A 275 18.45 -40.80 -6.07
CA SER A 275 19.49 -40.19 -5.21
C SER A 275 20.40 -39.05 -5.72
N SER A 276 20.35 -37.87 -5.09
CA SER A 276 21.28 -37.50 -3.99
C SER A 276 21.18 -36.03 -3.60
N ALA A 277 21.46 -35.75 -2.33
CA ALA A 277 21.37 -34.46 -1.67
C ALA A 277 22.53 -33.52 -2.03
N SER A 278 22.26 -32.21 -2.02
CA SER A 278 23.28 -31.17 -1.89
C SER A 278 22.88 -30.20 -0.79
N THR A 279 23.73 -30.15 0.22
CA THR A 279 23.73 -29.33 1.43
C THR A 279 23.92 -27.84 1.12
N ALA A 280 22.95 -27.02 1.49
CA ALA A 280 23.14 -25.64 1.91
C ALA A 280 21.92 -25.22 2.73
N THR A 281 22.09 -24.98 4.03
CA THR A 281 21.07 -24.38 4.90
C THR A 281 21.05 -22.87 4.71
N PRO A 282 19.91 -22.25 4.32
CA PRO A 282 19.65 -20.86 4.61
C PRO A 282 18.80 -20.74 5.86
N VAL A 283 19.32 -19.96 6.80
CA VAL A 283 18.66 -19.22 7.88
C VAL A 283 17.20 -18.93 7.54
N TYR A 284 16.23 -19.41 8.33
CA TYR A 284 14.91 -18.82 8.68
C TYR A 284 14.02 -19.88 9.36
N LEU A 285 14.45 -20.42 10.49
CA LEU A 285 13.61 -21.26 11.35
C LEU A 285 13.99 -21.00 12.81
N THR A 286 13.37 -20.02 13.45
CA THR A 286 13.39 -19.92 14.91
C THR A 286 12.23 -20.74 15.47
N LYS A 287 12.56 -21.73 16.33
CA LYS A 287 11.59 -22.33 17.24
C LYS A 287 11.25 -21.28 18.29
N GLU A 288 10.17 -20.54 18.10
CA GLU A 288 9.60 -19.75 19.19
C GLU A 288 8.71 -20.65 20.05
N ALA A 289 9.07 -20.77 21.33
CA ALA A 289 8.23 -21.38 22.34
C ALA A 289 7.21 -20.34 22.82
N GLY A 290 5.93 -20.53 22.49
CA GLY A 290 4.87 -19.60 22.87
C GLY A 290 3.50 -20.26 23.01
N GLY A 291 3.17 -20.64 24.25
CA GLY A 291 1.80 -20.60 24.79
C GLY A 291 0.86 -21.78 24.57
N VAL A 292 0.72 -22.60 25.63
CA VAL A 292 -0.32 -23.60 25.97
C VAL A 292 -0.68 -24.63 24.88
N GLY A 293 -0.10 -25.83 25.03
CA GLY A 293 -0.20 -26.95 24.09
C GLY A 293 1.15 -27.16 23.40
N ASP A 294 1.57 -28.40 23.20
CA ASP A 294 2.89 -28.79 22.65
C ASP A 294 3.03 -28.52 21.14
N ASP A 295 2.37 -27.47 20.64
CA ASP A 295 2.28 -27.15 19.22
C ASP A 295 3.42 -26.23 18.79
N HIS A 296 4.30 -26.75 17.93
CA HIS A 296 5.40 -26.01 17.33
C HIS A 296 4.97 -25.33 16.02
N ARG A 297 5.30 -24.03 15.88
CA ARG A 297 5.11 -23.29 14.62
C ARG A 297 6.33 -23.42 13.72
N VAL A 298 6.11 -23.67 12.43
CA VAL A 298 7.16 -23.77 11.40
C VAL A 298 6.83 -22.76 10.30
N ALA A 299 7.70 -21.78 10.11
CA ALA A 299 7.53 -20.74 9.10
C ALA A 299 8.06 -21.21 7.73
N ALA A 300 7.42 -20.77 6.65
CA ALA A 300 7.87 -20.97 5.28
C ALA A 300 7.62 -19.72 4.43
N ASP A 301 8.52 -19.45 3.51
CA ASP A 301 8.37 -18.39 2.51
C ASP A 301 7.69 -18.98 1.27
N LEU A 302 6.44 -18.57 1.01
CA LEU A 302 5.64 -19.09 -0.09
C LEU A 302 6.18 -18.72 -1.48
N GLU A 303 7.09 -17.75 -1.56
CA GLU A 303 7.77 -17.39 -2.82
C GLU A 303 8.95 -18.33 -3.12
N LYS A 304 9.38 -19.12 -2.14
CA LYS A 304 10.52 -20.06 -2.20
C LYS A 304 10.06 -21.49 -1.94
N PRO A 305 9.71 -22.27 -3.00
CA PRO A 305 9.13 -23.61 -2.89
C PRO A 305 9.92 -24.60 -2.01
N GLU A 306 11.24 -24.45 -1.95
CA GLU A 306 12.15 -25.23 -1.12
C GLU A 306 11.88 -25.04 0.37
N THR A 307 11.53 -23.83 0.82
CA THR A 307 11.24 -23.54 2.24
C THR A 307 9.90 -24.13 2.67
N VAL A 308 8.91 -24.14 1.78
CA VAL A 308 7.61 -24.79 2.00
C VAL A 308 7.77 -26.30 2.12
N THR A 309 8.57 -26.88 1.23
CA THR A 309 8.89 -28.32 1.25
C THR A 309 9.59 -28.71 2.55
N GLN A 310 10.51 -27.88 3.03
CA GLN A 310 11.22 -28.09 4.29
C GLN A 310 10.31 -27.94 5.50
N ALA A 311 9.41 -26.94 5.51
CA ALA A 311 8.44 -26.76 6.58
C ALA A 311 7.45 -27.93 6.70
N ILE A 312 7.02 -28.50 5.57
CA ILE A 312 6.17 -29.70 5.54
C ILE A 312 6.92 -30.91 6.13
N LYS A 313 8.21 -31.09 5.78
CA LYS A 313 9.03 -32.17 6.33
C LYS A 313 9.25 -32.04 7.84
N ILE A 314 9.50 -30.82 8.32
CA ILE A 314 9.76 -30.55 9.75
C ILE A 314 8.49 -30.66 10.58
N SER A 315 7.35 -30.18 10.07
CA SER A 315 6.06 -30.27 10.76
C SER A 315 5.44 -31.67 10.70
N GLY A 316 5.89 -32.54 9.79
CA GLY A 316 5.28 -33.85 9.55
C GLY A 316 3.87 -33.77 8.94
N ALA A 317 3.47 -32.60 8.43
CA ALA A 317 2.12 -32.34 7.95
C ALA A 317 1.81 -33.19 6.71
N LYS A 318 0.78 -34.05 6.80
CA LYS A 318 0.28 -34.87 5.67
C LYS A 318 -0.75 -34.14 4.80
N ARG A 319 -1.21 -32.96 5.25
CA ARG A 319 -2.21 -32.12 4.59
C ARG A 319 -1.84 -30.66 4.86
N ALA A 320 -2.04 -29.78 3.88
CA ALA A 320 -1.82 -28.35 4.02
C ALA A 320 -3.13 -27.60 3.76
N PHE A 321 -3.46 -26.65 4.62
CA PHE A 321 -4.55 -25.70 4.41
C PHE A 321 -3.95 -24.33 4.18
N ILE A 322 -4.23 -23.73 3.02
CA ILE A 322 -3.78 -22.37 2.70
C ILE A 322 -4.92 -21.44 3.08
N TYR A 323 -4.72 -20.64 4.13
CA TYR A 323 -5.62 -19.55 4.48
C TYR A 323 -4.99 -18.22 4.04
N LEU A 324 -5.72 -17.46 3.22
CA LEU A 324 -5.44 -16.04 3.03
C LEU A 324 -5.91 -15.31 4.28
N VAL A 325 -4.98 -15.00 5.19
CA VAL A 325 -5.27 -14.18 6.36
C VAL A 325 -5.38 -12.73 5.89
N HIS A 326 -6.60 -12.30 5.59
CA HIS A 326 -6.91 -10.88 5.69
C HIS A 326 -6.75 -10.52 7.18
N HIS A 327 -5.83 -9.61 7.50
CA HIS A 327 -5.62 -9.12 8.87
C HIS A 327 -6.89 -8.48 9.43
N ALA A 328 -7.74 -9.29 10.03
CA ALA A 328 -8.89 -8.86 10.79
C ALA A 328 -8.96 -9.68 12.09
N SER A 329 -8.65 -9.04 13.22
CA SER A 329 -9.11 -9.51 14.54
C SER A 329 -10.56 -9.06 14.82
N ASP A 330 -11.30 -8.71 13.77
CA ASP A 330 -12.65 -8.19 13.76
C ASP A 330 -13.61 -9.33 13.38
N HIS A 331 -13.96 -10.12 14.40
CA HIS A 331 -15.24 -10.85 14.46
C HIS A 331 -16.21 -10.07 15.36
N LEU A 332 -16.32 -8.76 15.15
CA LEU A 332 -17.01 -7.85 16.06
C LEU A 332 -18.26 -7.22 15.43
N HIS A 333 -18.86 -7.90 14.46
CA HIS A 333 -20.22 -7.57 14.05
C HIS A 333 -21.20 -8.24 15.01
N GLY A 334 -22.19 -7.50 15.49
CA GLY A 334 -23.28 -8.06 16.29
C GLY A 334 -24.00 -9.18 15.53
N ALA A 335 -24.64 -10.10 16.28
CA ALA A 335 -25.35 -11.26 15.76
C ALA A 335 -26.37 -10.94 14.65
N GLU A 336 -26.95 -9.74 14.68
CA GLU A 336 -27.97 -9.25 13.73
C GLU A 336 -27.40 -8.50 12.51
N PHE A 337 -26.08 -8.43 12.34
CA PHE A 337 -25.48 -7.75 11.20
C PHE A 337 -25.70 -8.53 9.91
N GLU A 338 -26.35 -7.90 8.92
CA GLU A 338 -26.64 -8.51 7.61
C GLU A 338 -25.40 -8.52 6.71
N GLN A 339 -25.18 -9.66 6.06
CA GLN A 339 -24.08 -9.91 5.12
C GLN A 339 -24.61 -10.54 3.83
N ASP A 340 -23.88 -10.37 2.72
CA ASP A 340 -24.27 -10.86 1.39
C ASP A 340 -24.01 -12.35 1.16
N ASN A 341 -23.25 -12.98 2.05
CA ASN A 341 -22.99 -14.42 2.11
C ASN A 341 -22.58 -15.04 0.77
N ILE A 342 -21.76 -14.34 -0.01
CA ILE A 342 -21.23 -14.87 -1.27
C ILE A 342 -20.37 -16.12 -1.03
N ALA A 343 -20.62 -17.17 -1.80
CA ALA A 343 -19.81 -18.38 -1.71
C ALA A 343 -18.37 -18.10 -2.17
N PRO A 344 -17.32 -18.47 -1.40
CA PRO A 344 -15.93 -18.26 -1.78
C PRO A 344 -15.57 -18.82 -3.17
N SER A 345 -16.21 -19.95 -3.55
CA SER A 345 -16.01 -20.55 -4.88
C SER A 345 -16.46 -19.66 -6.02
N ASP A 346 -17.47 -18.82 -5.81
CA ASP A 346 -18.06 -17.98 -6.84
C ASP A 346 -17.24 -16.71 -7.05
N VAL A 347 -16.65 -16.18 -5.98
CA VAL A 347 -15.62 -15.14 -6.05
C VAL A 347 -14.44 -15.65 -6.88
N GLY A 348 -13.88 -16.80 -6.51
CA GLY A 348 -12.73 -17.38 -7.19
C GLY A 348 -12.98 -17.69 -8.67
N ARG A 349 -14.14 -18.28 -8.99
CA ARG A 349 -14.52 -18.58 -10.39
C ARG A 349 -14.75 -17.31 -11.20
N THR A 350 -15.41 -16.31 -10.62
CA THR A 350 -15.66 -15.04 -11.32
C THR A 350 -14.35 -14.33 -11.62
N ALA A 351 -13.45 -14.24 -10.63
CA ALA A 351 -12.12 -13.67 -10.81
C ALA A 351 -11.31 -14.40 -11.89
N CYS A 352 -11.30 -15.74 -11.87
CA CYS A 352 -10.61 -16.52 -12.90
C CYS A 352 -11.15 -16.26 -14.31
N ASN A 353 -12.48 -16.20 -14.47
CA ASN A 353 -13.09 -15.92 -15.77
C ASN A 353 -12.83 -14.49 -16.25
N VAL A 354 -12.79 -13.50 -15.35
CA VAL A 354 -12.38 -12.12 -15.68
C VAL A 354 -10.93 -12.08 -16.16
N ILE A 355 -10.03 -12.81 -15.50
CA ILE A 355 -8.61 -12.88 -15.89
C ILE A 355 -8.43 -13.52 -17.27
N VAL A 356 -9.18 -14.60 -17.53
CA VAL A 356 -9.04 -15.38 -18.78
C VAL A 356 -9.75 -14.71 -19.95
N SER A 357 -10.95 -14.20 -19.75
CA SER A 357 -11.83 -13.73 -20.83
C SER A 357 -12.01 -12.20 -20.86
N GLY A 358 -11.39 -11.49 -19.92
CA GLY A 358 -11.55 -10.05 -19.75
C GLY A 358 -12.86 -9.66 -19.04
N ALA A 359 -12.94 -8.39 -18.65
CA ALA A 359 -14.18 -7.82 -18.11
C ALA A 359 -15.24 -7.72 -19.21
N LYS A 360 -16.47 -8.12 -18.88
CA LYS A 360 -17.65 -7.99 -19.74
C LYS A 360 -18.27 -6.61 -19.56
N ASN A 361 -19.03 -6.16 -20.55
CA ASN A 361 -19.83 -4.92 -20.51
C ASN A 361 -19.03 -3.64 -20.16
N GLY A 362 -17.72 -3.60 -20.44
CA GLY A 362 -16.88 -2.44 -20.14
C GLY A 362 -16.74 -2.13 -18.65
N GLN A 363 -17.06 -3.08 -17.77
CA GLN A 363 -17.00 -2.89 -16.32
C GLN A 363 -15.56 -2.68 -15.85
N LYS A 364 -15.26 -1.50 -15.30
CA LYS A 364 -13.96 -1.18 -14.67
C LYS A 364 -13.88 -1.67 -13.23
N ILE A 365 -15.02 -1.73 -12.54
CA ILE A 365 -15.17 -2.22 -11.17
C ILE A 365 -16.26 -3.28 -11.16
N MET A 366 -15.96 -4.44 -10.58
CA MET A 366 -16.85 -5.58 -10.48
C MET A 366 -17.34 -5.73 -9.05
N TYR A 367 -18.64 -5.57 -8.84
CA TYR A 367 -19.26 -5.89 -7.55
C TYR A 367 -19.94 -7.25 -7.65
N LEU A 368 -19.67 -8.12 -6.68
CA LEU A 368 -20.21 -9.47 -6.58
C LEU A 368 -20.93 -9.61 -5.25
N TYR A 369 -22.17 -10.08 -5.29
CA TYR A 369 -22.91 -10.43 -4.08
C TYR A 369 -23.39 -11.88 -4.13
N GLY A 370 -23.54 -12.46 -2.94
CA GLY A 370 -24.15 -13.78 -2.78
C GLY A 370 -25.66 -13.71 -2.97
N PRO A 371 -26.31 -14.86 -3.20
CA PRO A 371 -27.73 -14.92 -3.52
C PRO A 371 -28.66 -14.72 -2.33
N GLU A 372 -28.13 -14.56 -1.10
CA GLU A 372 -28.89 -14.46 0.13
C GLU A 372 -28.27 -13.43 1.07
N MET A 373 -29.07 -12.46 1.52
CA MET A 373 -28.73 -11.61 2.66
C MET A 373 -29.12 -12.35 3.94
N LEU A 374 -28.15 -12.61 4.83
CA LEU A 374 -28.40 -13.28 6.11
C LEU A 374 -27.70 -12.52 7.21
N SER A 375 -28.28 -12.54 8.41
CA SER A 375 -27.56 -12.04 9.58
C SER A 375 -26.38 -12.96 9.91
N LEU A 376 -25.35 -12.42 10.57
CA LEU A 376 -24.20 -13.20 11.04
C LEU A 376 -24.64 -14.43 11.85
N HIS A 377 -25.66 -14.27 12.71
CA HIS A 377 -26.28 -15.36 13.44
C HIS A 377 -26.84 -16.44 12.51
N GLU A 378 -27.66 -16.05 11.53
CA GLU A 378 -28.25 -16.99 10.57
C GLU A 378 -27.19 -17.71 9.74
N SER A 379 -26.14 -17.00 9.30
CA SER A 379 -25.02 -17.58 8.58
C SER A 379 -24.30 -18.65 9.40
N ILE A 380 -24.00 -18.36 10.67
CA ILE A 380 -23.36 -19.32 11.59
C ILE A 380 -24.26 -20.53 11.84
N VAL A 381 -25.57 -20.33 12.06
CA VAL A 381 -26.53 -21.42 12.22
C VAL A 381 -26.59 -22.30 10.96
N ARG A 382 -26.59 -21.70 9.77
CA ARG A 382 -26.62 -22.47 8.51
C ARG A 382 -25.32 -23.23 8.26
N ILE A 383 -24.17 -22.65 8.62
CA ILE A 383 -22.87 -23.33 8.59
C ILE A 383 -22.88 -24.51 9.56
N GLY A 384 -23.42 -24.34 10.78
CA GLY A 384 -23.49 -25.37 11.82
C GLY A 384 -24.43 -26.54 11.52
N LYS A 385 -25.55 -26.29 10.83
CA LYS A 385 -26.51 -27.33 10.42
C LYS A 385 -25.93 -28.32 9.41
N ALA A 386 -25.06 -27.87 8.51
CA ALA A 386 -24.51 -28.72 7.45
C ALA A 386 -23.61 -29.89 7.92
N PRO A 387 -22.77 -29.75 8.97
CA PRO A 387 -22.04 -30.85 9.59
C PRO A 387 -22.81 -31.61 10.69
N HIS A 388 -24.10 -31.32 10.95
CA HIS A 388 -24.85 -31.84 12.12
C HIS A 388 -24.22 -31.48 13.48
N LYS A 389 -23.56 -30.33 13.59
CA LYS A 389 -23.01 -29.84 14.86
C LYS A 389 -24.01 -28.86 15.48
N ASP A 390 -24.45 -29.11 16.71
CA ASP A 390 -25.25 -28.14 17.46
C ASP A 390 -24.36 -26.94 17.83
N VAL A 391 -24.49 -25.84 17.07
CA VAL A 391 -23.76 -24.61 17.35
C VAL A 391 -24.53 -23.82 18.39
N LYS A 392 -23.98 -23.75 19.62
CA LYS A 392 -24.47 -22.87 20.66
C LYS A 392 -23.90 -21.46 20.46
N ILE A 393 -24.75 -20.52 20.04
CA ILE A 393 -24.39 -19.11 19.90
C ILE A 393 -24.75 -18.39 21.21
N THR A 394 -23.78 -17.73 21.83
CA THR A 394 -24.00 -16.90 23.03
C THR A 394 -23.78 -15.43 22.67
N ASN A 395 -24.79 -14.60 22.90
CA ASN A 395 -24.65 -13.15 22.76
C ASN A 395 -23.96 -12.59 24.01
N LEU A 396 -22.88 -11.82 23.82
CA LEU A 396 -22.24 -11.07 24.89
C LEU A 396 -22.91 -9.71 25.03
N GLY A 397 -23.26 -9.33 26.26
CA GLY A 397 -23.81 -8.00 26.52
C GLY A 397 -22.76 -6.89 26.30
N PRO A 398 -23.17 -5.64 26.02
CA PRO A 398 -22.26 -4.50 25.86
C PRO A 398 -21.25 -4.35 27.01
N GLU A 399 -21.68 -4.55 28.26
CA GLU A 399 -20.82 -4.44 29.44
C GLU A 399 -19.81 -5.59 29.56
N GLU A 400 -20.19 -6.80 29.16
CA GLU A 400 -19.31 -7.97 29.16
C GLU A 400 -18.27 -7.85 28.04
N MET A 401 -18.68 -7.37 26.87
CA MET A 401 -17.76 -7.01 25.78
C MET A 401 -16.78 -5.93 26.27
N TYR A 402 -17.27 -4.90 26.93
CA TYR A 402 -16.45 -3.81 27.44
C TYR A 402 -15.39 -4.30 28.43
N LYS A 403 -15.80 -5.05 29.45
CA LYS A 403 -14.88 -5.65 30.44
C LYS A 403 -13.89 -6.62 29.81
N GLY A 404 -14.34 -7.46 28.88
CA GLY A 404 -13.49 -8.44 28.20
C GLY A 404 -12.37 -7.77 27.42
N HIS A 405 -12.69 -6.77 26.58
CA HIS A 405 -11.70 -6.10 25.74
C HIS A 405 -10.73 -5.23 26.53
N LEU A 406 -11.20 -4.57 27.61
CA LEU A 406 -10.30 -3.91 28.55
C LEU A 406 -9.33 -4.90 29.22
N GLY A 407 -9.81 -6.10 29.58
CA GLY A 407 -8.98 -7.17 30.15
C GLY A 407 -7.87 -7.67 29.22
N PHE A 408 -8.06 -7.54 27.90
CA PHE A 408 -7.04 -7.80 26.88
C PHE A 408 -6.09 -6.61 26.63
N GLY A 409 -6.14 -5.56 27.46
CA GLY A 409 -5.26 -4.39 27.35
C GLY A 409 -5.67 -3.38 26.29
N MET A 410 -6.92 -3.46 25.80
CA MET A 410 -7.41 -2.57 24.75
C MET A 410 -7.80 -1.18 25.33
N PRO A 411 -7.50 -0.06 24.66
CA PRO A 411 -7.82 1.27 25.19
C PRO A 411 -9.33 1.52 25.34
N SER A 412 -9.77 2.09 26.46
CA SER A 412 -11.19 2.31 26.77
C SER A 412 -11.96 3.08 25.68
N SER A 413 -11.37 4.12 25.09
CA SER A 413 -11.98 4.88 24.00
C SER A 413 -12.22 4.05 22.74
N PHE A 414 -11.38 3.05 22.49
CA PHE A 414 -11.53 2.13 21.36
C PHE A 414 -12.63 1.11 21.67
N VAL A 415 -12.66 0.57 22.89
CA VAL A 415 -13.73 -0.33 23.33
C VAL A 415 -15.09 0.37 23.31
N ASP A 416 -15.17 1.64 23.73
CA ASP A 416 -16.38 2.47 23.64
C ASP A 416 -16.86 2.64 22.19
N TYR A 417 -15.93 2.91 21.26
CA TYR A 417 -16.23 2.99 19.83
C TYR A 417 -16.78 1.66 19.31
N MET A 418 -16.17 0.54 19.70
CA MET A 418 -16.59 -0.79 19.29
C MET A 418 -17.98 -1.12 19.78
N VAL A 419 -18.25 -0.92 21.07
CA VAL A 419 -19.55 -1.20 21.68
C VAL A 419 -20.64 -0.32 21.05
N LYS A 420 -20.34 0.96 20.81
CA LYS A 420 -21.33 1.92 20.28
C LYS A 420 -21.64 1.74 18.81
N ASN A 421 -20.64 1.46 17.98
CA ASN A 421 -20.80 1.44 16.52
C ASN A 421 -20.94 0.04 15.94
N MET A 422 -20.57 -1.00 16.69
CA MET A 422 -20.56 -2.39 16.21
C MET A 422 -21.42 -3.33 17.07
N GLY A 423 -21.94 -2.84 18.21
CA GLY A 423 -22.58 -3.67 19.24
C GLY A 423 -24.07 -4.01 19.07
N ILE A 424 -24.95 -3.15 18.51
CA ILE A 424 -26.41 -3.45 18.52
C ILE A 424 -27.18 -2.90 17.29
N LYS A 425 -27.92 -3.83 16.66
CA LYS A 425 -29.08 -3.78 15.73
C LYS A 425 -29.21 -2.68 14.68
N GLY A 426 -29.40 -3.15 13.44
CA GLY A 426 -30.06 -2.43 12.34
C GLY A 426 -29.17 -2.29 11.12
N PRO A 427 -29.73 -2.38 9.90
CA PRO A 427 -28.94 -2.40 8.66
C PRO A 427 -28.15 -1.09 8.45
N ASP A 428 -28.65 0.04 8.96
CA ASP A 428 -28.03 1.33 8.69
C ASP A 428 -27.99 2.17 9.97
N ASN A 429 -26.80 2.38 10.53
CA ASN A 429 -26.56 3.45 11.53
C ASN A 429 -26.79 4.88 10.95
N GLY A 430 -27.77 5.07 10.05
CA GLY A 430 -28.10 6.31 9.37
C GLY A 430 -27.29 6.61 8.11
N ASN A 431 -26.55 5.64 7.56
CA ASN A 431 -25.51 5.89 6.53
C ASN A 431 -25.91 5.56 5.07
N GLY A 432 -27.19 5.30 4.79
CA GLY A 432 -27.71 5.03 3.44
C GLY A 432 -27.70 3.55 3.05
N GLU A 433 -28.14 3.26 1.82
CA GLU A 433 -28.39 1.90 1.31
C GLU A 433 -27.09 1.06 1.28
N GLN A 434 -26.96 0.08 2.18
CA GLN A 434 -25.74 -0.73 2.41
C GLN A 434 -25.33 -1.60 1.20
N PHE A 435 -26.29 -2.11 0.43
CA PHE A 435 -26.07 -2.99 -0.72
C PHE A 435 -26.77 -2.48 -1.99
N PRO A 436 -26.32 -1.35 -2.57
CA PRO A 436 -26.98 -0.76 -3.71
C PRO A 436 -26.90 -1.70 -4.92
N HIS A 437 -27.96 -1.74 -5.73
CA HIS A 437 -28.06 -2.58 -6.93
C HIS A 437 -27.83 -4.08 -6.67
N TYR A 438 -28.33 -4.60 -5.53
CA TYR A 438 -28.10 -5.97 -5.07
C TYR A 438 -28.33 -7.02 -6.16
N GLU A 439 -29.49 -7.01 -6.82
CA GLU A 439 -29.81 -8.01 -7.85
C GLU A 439 -28.86 -7.99 -9.05
N GLU A 440 -28.42 -6.80 -9.48
CA GLU A 440 -27.45 -6.67 -10.58
C GLU A 440 -26.12 -7.30 -10.19
N ARG A 441 -25.67 -7.06 -8.96
CA ARG A 441 -24.41 -7.56 -8.42
C ARG A 441 -24.43 -9.06 -8.16
N VAL A 442 -25.58 -9.62 -7.81
CA VAL A 442 -25.81 -11.08 -7.76
C VAL A 442 -25.73 -11.69 -9.17
N ARG A 443 -26.33 -11.02 -10.18
CA ARG A 443 -26.29 -11.49 -11.59
C ARG A 443 -24.87 -11.50 -12.18
N ASN A 444 -23.94 -10.71 -11.66
CA ASN A 444 -22.55 -10.73 -12.12
C ASN A 444 -21.91 -12.12 -11.96
N VAL A 445 -22.22 -12.86 -10.89
CA VAL A 445 -21.70 -14.24 -10.74
C VAL A 445 -22.12 -15.12 -11.92
N SER A 446 -23.39 -15.07 -12.31
CA SER A 446 -23.89 -15.79 -13.48
C SER A 446 -23.27 -15.29 -14.79
N LEU A 447 -23.11 -13.98 -14.92
CA LEU A 447 -22.53 -13.34 -16.10
C LEU A 447 -21.13 -13.86 -16.40
N TYR A 448 -20.29 -14.03 -15.37
CA TYR A 448 -18.89 -14.45 -15.55
C TYR A 448 -18.70 -15.96 -15.49
N THR A 449 -19.47 -16.68 -14.69
CA THR A 449 -19.26 -18.13 -14.50
C THR A 449 -20.15 -19.00 -15.38
N GLY A 450 -21.20 -18.44 -15.98
CA GLY A 450 -22.23 -19.21 -16.69
C GLY A 450 -23.08 -20.10 -15.78
N LYS A 451 -22.95 -19.95 -14.45
CA LYS A 451 -23.67 -20.73 -13.44
C LYS A 451 -24.34 -19.79 -12.44
N PRO A 452 -25.52 -20.15 -11.91
CA PRO A 452 -26.17 -19.34 -10.89
C PRO A 452 -25.28 -19.23 -9.63
N PRO A 453 -25.33 -18.09 -8.92
CA PRO A 453 -24.64 -17.93 -7.65
C PRO A 453 -25.12 -18.97 -6.64
N ARG A 454 -24.17 -19.49 -5.89
CA ARG A 454 -24.34 -20.60 -4.96
C ARG A 454 -24.75 -20.07 -3.59
N ARG A 455 -25.79 -20.67 -3.03
CA ARG A 455 -26.22 -20.44 -1.64
C ARG A 455 -25.16 -20.91 -0.65
N LEU A 456 -25.03 -20.19 0.47
CA LEU A 456 -24.05 -20.50 1.52
C LEU A 456 -24.16 -21.95 2.00
N GLU A 457 -25.36 -22.41 2.31
CA GLU A 457 -25.60 -23.79 2.77
C GLU A 457 -25.13 -24.85 1.76
N ALA A 458 -25.40 -24.63 0.47
CA ALA A 458 -24.97 -25.52 -0.59
C ALA A 458 -23.45 -25.55 -0.72
N TRP A 459 -22.78 -24.41 -0.51
CA TRP A 459 -21.33 -24.35 -0.47
C TRP A 459 -20.77 -25.11 0.74
N VAL A 460 -21.34 -24.95 1.93
CA VAL A 460 -20.88 -25.66 3.14
C VAL A 460 -21.01 -27.17 2.97
N ARG A 461 -22.15 -27.67 2.43
CA ARG A 461 -22.35 -29.10 2.16
C ARG A 461 -21.31 -29.68 1.18
N LEU A 462 -20.93 -28.93 0.15
CA LEU A 462 -19.91 -29.36 -0.81
C LEU A 462 -18.49 -29.36 -0.22
N ASN A 463 -18.27 -28.62 0.86
CA ASN A 463 -16.99 -28.49 1.54
C ASN A 463 -17.04 -29.10 2.95
N LYS A 464 -17.90 -30.10 3.18
CA LYS A 464 -18.13 -30.70 4.50
C LYS A 464 -16.83 -31.11 5.21
N ALA A 465 -15.86 -31.64 4.46
CA ALA A 465 -14.55 -32.02 4.98
C ALA A 465 -13.75 -30.86 5.64
N VAL A 466 -14.03 -29.61 5.26
CA VAL A 466 -13.43 -28.41 5.87
C VAL A 466 -14.05 -28.11 7.25
N PHE A 467 -15.30 -28.52 7.47
CA PHE A 467 -16.07 -28.24 8.68
C PHE A 467 -16.18 -29.43 9.64
N ASP A 468 -15.86 -30.63 9.16
CA ASP A 468 -15.78 -31.87 9.96
C ASP A 468 -14.41 -32.06 10.62
N ALA A 469 -13.36 -31.37 10.15
CA ALA A 469 -12.05 -31.26 10.80
C ALA A 469 -12.15 -30.43 12.09
#